data_AF-A0A850ARA9-F1
#
_entry.id   AF-A0A850ARA9-F1
#
_cell.length_a   1.000
_cell.length_b   1.000
_cell.length_c   1.000
_cell.angle_alpha   90.00
_cell.angle_beta   90.00
_cell.angle_gamma   90.00
#
_symmetry.space_group_name_H-M   'P 1'
#
loop_
_entity.id
_entity.type
_entity.pdbx_description
1 polymer ?
#
loop_
_entity_poly.entity_id
_entity_poly.type
_entity_poly.pdbx_seq_one_letter_code
_entity_poly.pdbx_strand_id
1 'polypeptide(L)'
;MAKKQKKVYDDDIEEREDEIDDEPDDDEIDDDDFDDEDDDDDEDDEDIPDDELIDEESLEELGEEDIEENEEEMEQIESKLASGEEFVASQSEMVTLLKANLVYTCPRCRRIFLKNKWVKDSITDVYTVRTELAYCDKCLGKTAENFIGSIEIYDKKLSEKKTPLLSLAKKVEAGLENREPFETIIEVFEKDEILYIFTNTTRLAVEIAKAIRLEWHGAMQIEWFERNQYLRAKWFSEVQNREHFKSRIRAAKEKRIGLFSFEDE
;
A
#
# COMPACT_ATOMS: atom_id res chain seq x y z
N MET A 1 -7.99 33.10 41.84
CA MET A 1 -7.52 34.09 40.86
C MET A 1 -5.99 34.10 40.85
N ALA A 2 -5.36 33.43 39.90
CA ALA A 2 -3.89 33.37 39.80
C ALA A 2 -3.48 33.86 38.41
N LYS A 3 -2.86 35.04 38.36
CA LYS A 3 -2.22 35.62 37.18
C LYS A 3 -0.84 34.97 37.03
N LYS A 4 -0.54 34.34 35.89
CA LYS A 4 0.83 33.99 35.50
C LYS A 4 1.17 34.66 34.17
N GLN A 5 2.30 35.35 34.21
CA GLN A 5 2.83 36.28 33.23
C GLN A 5 3.36 35.53 31.99
N LYS A 6 3.10 36.10 30.81
CA LYS A 6 3.72 35.75 29.53
C LYS A 6 5.13 36.34 29.48
N LYS A 7 6.15 35.51 29.23
CA LYS A 7 7.45 35.97 28.73
C LYS A 7 7.44 35.86 27.21
N VAL A 8 7.69 36.97 26.55
CA VAL A 8 8.00 37.07 25.11
C VAL A 8 9.52 37.09 25.03
N TYR A 9 10.10 36.21 24.20
CA TYR A 9 11.48 36.31 23.77
C TYR A 9 11.42 36.61 22.28
N ASP A 10 11.91 37.80 21.93
CA ASP A 10 12.30 38.17 20.57
C ASP A 10 13.74 37.71 20.42
N ASP A 11 13.99 36.74 19.55
CA ASP A 11 15.35 36.34 19.14
C ASP A 11 15.57 36.83 17.71
N ASP A 12 16.47 37.80 17.59
CA ASP A 12 17.03 38.34 16.36
C ASP A 12 17.83 37.24 15.64
N ILE A 13 17.38 36.84 14.45
CA ILE A 13 18.13 35.97 13.54
C ILE A 13 18.87 36.89 12.56
N GLU A 14 20.17 37.04 12.78
CA GLU A 14 21.10 37.70 11.86
C GLU A 14 21.31 36.81 10.63
N GLU A 15 21.00 37.37 9.46
CA GLU A 15 21.21 36.81 8.13
C GLU A 15 22.72 36.70 7.85
N ARG A 16 23.19 35.49 7.55
CA ARG A 16 24.55 35.23 7.11
C ARG A 16 24.49 34.82 5.63
N GLU A 17 24.78 35.79 4.76
CA GLU A 17 24.98 35.57 3.33
C GLU A 17 26.43 35.12 3.13
N ASP A 18 26.64 33.82 2.88
CA ASP A 18 27.92 33.31 2.43
C ASP A 18 27.87 33.23 0.89
N GLU A 19 28.63 34.11 0.23
CA GLU A 19 28.94 34.11 -1.20
C GLU A 19 29.72 32.83 -1.55
N ILE A 20 29.19 32.00 -2.46
CA ILE A 20 29.89 30.87 -3.07
C ILE A 20 30.22 31.29 -4.51
N ASP A 21 31.51 31.54 -4.75
CA ASP A 21 32.09 31.70 -6.09
C ASP A 21 32.22 30.31 -6.72
N ASP A 22 31.32 29.97 -7.64
CA ASP A 22 31.44 28.79 -8.51
C ASP A 22 32.20 29.18 -9.79
N GLU A 23 33.48 28.80 -9.88
CA GLU A 23 34.22 28.73 -11.14
C GLU A 23 33.76 27.50 -11.95
N PRO A 24 33.52 27.61 -13.26
CA PRO A 24 33.23 26.44 -14.09
C PRO A 24 34.53 25.74 -14.51
N ASP A 25 34.69 24.48 -14.06
CA ASP A 25 35.67 23.55 -14.62
C ASP A 25 35.17 23.06 -15.99
N ASP A 26 35.83 23.53 -17.04
CA ASP A 26 35.71 23.05 -18.42
C ASP A 26 36.47 21.71 -18.55
N ASP A 27 35.78 20.59 -18.30
CA ASP A 27 36.28 19.27 -18.67
C ASP A 27 35.72 18.86 -20.04
N GLU A 28 36.60 18.90 -21.04
CA GLU A 28 36.42 18.36 -22.38
C GLU A 28 36.26 16.84 -22.29
N ILE A 29 35.04 16.33 -22.47
CA ILE A 29 34.77 14.89 -22.60
C ILE A 29 35.06 14.50 -24.05
N ASP A 30 36.09 13.67 -24.21
CA ASP A 30 36.44 12.99 -25.46
C ASP A 30 35.30 12.06 -25.90
N ASP A 31 34.77 12.31 -27.10
CA ASP A 31 33.84 11.45 -27.82
C ASP A 31 34.60 10.20 -28.33
N ASP A 32 34.67 9.15 -27.51
CA ASP A 32 35.11 7.82 -27.98
C ASP A 32 33.91 7.06 -28.59
N ASP A 33 34.00 6.91 -29.91
CA ASP A 33 33.18 6.07 -30.78
C ASP A 33 33.03 4.64 -30.22
N PHE A 34 31.85 4.31 -29.69
CA PHE A 34 31.42 2.93 -29.46
C PHE A 34 30.56 2.47 -30.65
N ASP A 35 31.22 1.79 -31.59
CA ASP A 35 30.58 0.93 -32.59
C ASP A 35 29.92 -0.26 -31.87
N ASP A 36 28.64 -0.14 -31.52
CA ASP A 36 27.83 -1.31 -31.17
C ASP A 36 27.37 -1.98 -32.48
N GLU A 37 28.16 -2.97 -32.89
CA GLU A 37 27.80 -3.93 -33.93
C GLU A 37 26.50 -4.65 -33.52
N ASP A 38 25.50 -4.54 -34.40
CA ASP A 38 24.28 -5.34 -34.43
C ASP A 38 24.62 -6.84 -34.38
N ASP A 39 24.31 -7.52 -33.27
CA ASP A 39 24.32 -8.98 -33.18
C ASP A 39 22.90 -9.47 -32.84
N ASP A 40 22.19 -9.78 -33.92
CA ASP A 40 21.33 -10.92 -34.17
C ASP A 40 20.21 -11.30 -33.18
N ASP A 41 18.99 -11.04 -33.68
CA ASP A 41 17.78 -11.87 -33.62
C ASP A 41 17.97 -13.31 -33.10
N ASP A 42 17.48 -13.57 -31.88
CA ASP A 42 16.95 -14.87 -31.50
C ASP A 42 15.43 -14.72 -31.30
N GLU A 43 14.70 -14.89 -32.42
CA GLU A 43 13.27 -15.18 -32.45
C GLU A 43 13.00 -16.56 -31.82
N ASP A 44 12.91 -16.62 -30.49
CA ASP A 44 12.25 -17.75 -29.81
C ASP A 44 10.75 -17.44 -29.68
N ASP A 45 10.04 -17.64 -30.79
CA ASP A 45 8.60 -17.86 -30.83
C ASP A 45 8.28 -19.17 -30.08
N GLU A 46 8.20 -19.11 -28.75
CA GLU A 46 7.53 -20.16 -27.99
C GLU A 46 6.02 -20.05 -28.24
N ASP A 47 5.54 -20.91 -29.14
CA ASP A 47 4.13 -21.28 -29.32
C ASP A 47 3.45 -21.50 -27.96
N ILE A 48 2.77 -20.47 -27.46
CA ILE A 48 1.86 -20.62 -26.33
C ILE A 48 0.68 -21.46 -26.85
N PRO A 49 0.42 -22.65 -26.28
CA PRO A 49 -0.70 -23.47 -26.72
C PRO A 49 -2.02 -22.74 -26.48
N ASP A 50 -2.71 -22.49 -27.58
CA ASP A 50 -3.98 -21.76 -27.69
C ASP A 50 -5.21 -22.60 -27.24
N ASP A 51 -5.04 -23.48 -26.25
CA ASP A 51 -6.06 -24.47 -25.85
C ASP A 51 -6.13 -24.66 -24.33
N GLU A 52 -6.49 -23.60 -23.59
CA GLU A 52 -7.25 -23.76 -22.35
C GLU A 52 -8.42 -22.75 -22.36
N LEU A 53 -9.36 -22.99 -23.27
CA LEU A 53 -10.74 -22.57 -23.10
C LEU A 53 -11.23 -23.16 -21.78
N ILE A 54 -11.25 -22.34 -20.75
CA ILE A 54 -11.96 -22.62 -19.51
C ILE A 54 -13.42 -22.83 -19.90
N ASP A 55 -13.82 -24.10 -19.87
CA ASP A 55 -15.18 -24.56 -20.12
C ASP A 55 -16.11 -23.91 -19.08
N GLU A 56 -16.90 -22.92 -19.54
CA GLU A 56 -17.85 -22.16 -18.72
C GLU A 56 -18.98 -23.05 -18.15
N GLU A 57 -19.03 -24.34 -18.49
CA GLU A 57 -20.00 -25.30 -17.94
C GLU A 57 -19.54 -26.02 -16.65
N SER A 58 -18.31 -25.84 -16.16
CA SER A 58 -17.85 -26.53 -14.92
C SER A 58 -18.13 -25.78 -13.60
N LEU A 59 -18.75 -24.60 -13.65
CA LEU A 59 -19.03 -23.78 -12.45
C LEU A 59 -20.47 -23.95 -11.90
N GLU A 60 -21.27 -24.86 -12.46
CA GLU A 60 -22.63 -25.15 -11.98
C GLU A 60 -22.71 -26.43 -11.12
N GLU A 61 -21.58 -27.10 -10.86
CA GLU A 61 -21.52 -28.31 -10.02
C GLU A 61 -20.88 -28.06 -8.63
N LEU A 62 -21.03 -26.84 -8.09
CA LEU A 62 -20.93 -26.62 -6.65
C LEU A 62 -22.26 -27.04 -6.04
N GLY A 63 -22.28 -28.31 -5.60
CA GLY A 63 -23.43 -29.05 -5.14
C GLY A 63 -24.33 -28.29 -4.17
N GLU A 64 -25.63 -28.41 -4.44
CA GLU A 64 -26.73 -28.07 -3.54
C GLU A 64 -26.71 -28.93 -2.25
N GLU A 65 -25.78 -29.88 -2.12
CA GLU A 65 -25.68 -30.79 -0.96
C GLU A 65 -25.01 -30.14 0.28
N ASP A 66 -24.29 -29.02 0.15
CA ASP A 66 -23.63 -28.34 1.29
C ASP A 66 -24.49 -27.24 1.96
N ILE A 67 -25.72 -26.99 1.46
CA ILE A 67 -26.62 -25.98 2.04
C ILE A 67 -27.55 -26.60 3.09
N GLU A 68 -27.96 -27.86 2.93
CA GLU A 68 -28.88 -28.52 3.87
C GLU A 68 -28.23 -28.81 5.25
N GLU A 69 -26.92 -29.05 5.32
CA GLU A 69 -26.22 -29.22 6.62
C GLU A 69 -26.17 -27.93 7.46
N ASN A 70 -26.41 -26.76 6.86
CA ASN A 70 -26.32 -25.46 7.53
C ASN A 70 -27.64 -25.06 8.23
N GLU A 71 -28.78 -25.61 7.81
CA GLU A 71 -30.08 -25.34 8.44
C GLU A 71 -30.23 -26.05 9.79
N GLU A 72 -29.74 -27.29 9.92
CA GLU A 72 -29.77 -28.03 11.18
C GLU A 72 -28.85 -27.40 12.25
N GLU A 73 -27.70 -26.83 11.85
CA GLU A 73 -26.82 -26.09 12.76
C GLU A 73 -27.46 -24.77 13.23
N MET A 74 -28.17 -24.06 12.35
CA MET A 74 -28.90 -22.85 12.71
C MET A 74 -30.03 -23.11 13.71
N GLU A 75 -30.83 -24.17 13.55
CA GLU A 75 -31.88 -24.54 14.51
C GLU A 75 -31.31 -24.93 15.89
N GLN A 76 -30.13 -25.56 15.93
CA GLN A 76 -29.43 -25.87 17.18
C GLN A 76 -28.93 -24.62 17.90
N ILE A 77 -28.55 -23.58 17.16
CA ILE A 77 -28.12 -22.30 17.73
C ILE A 77 -29.32 -21.53 18.30
N GLU A 78 -30.45 -21.49 17.58
CA GLU A 78 -31.66 -20.82 18.04
C GLU A 78 -32.27 -21.47 19.29
N SER A 79 -32.32 -22.81 19.32
CA SER A 79 -32.80 -23.55 20.50
C SER A 79 -31.91 -23.37 21.73
N LYS A 80 -30.58 -23.26 21.54
CA LYS A 80 -29.64 -22.96 22.63
C LYS A 80 -29.75 -21.52 23.12
N LEU A 81 -29.94 -20.54 22.23
CA LEU A 81 -30.19 -19.13 22.60
C LEU A 81 -31.49 -18.96 23.40
N ALA A 82 -32.53 -19.72 23.06
CA ALA A 82 -33.81 -19.71 23.79
C ALA A 82 -33.71 -20.30 25.22
N SER A 83 -32.74 -21.20 25.45
CA SER A 83 -32.57 -21.88 26.74
C SER A 83 -31.84 -21.04 27.81
N GLY A 84 -31.21 -19.93 27.43
CA GLY A 84 -30.53 -19.02 28.36
C GLY A 84 -29.25 -19.59 28.97
N GLU A 85 -28.70 -20.66 28.40
CA GLU A 85 -27.41 -21.23 28.81
C GLU A 85 -26.26 -20.32 28.33
N GLU A 86 -25.39 -19.86 29.24
CA GLU A 86 -24.24 -19.02 28.88
C GLU A 86 -23.27 -19.82 28.00
N PHE A 87 -23.30 -19.51 26.70
CA PHE A 87 -22.48 -20.16 25.68
C PHE A 87 -21.01 -19.74 25.84
N VAL A 88 -20.23 -20.54 26.56
CA VAL A 88 -18.77 -20.45 26.52
C VAL A 88 -18.34 -21.05 25.18
N ALA A 89 -18.18 -20.19 24.17
CA ALA A 89 -17.74 -20.59 22.84
C ALA A 89 -16.53 -21.54 22.95
N SER A 90 -16.67 -22.71 22.35
CA SER A 90 -15.62 -23.73 22.32
C SER A 90 -14.38 -23.16 21.62
N GLN A 91 -13.17 -23.60 21.99
CA GLN A 91 -11.94 -23.15 21.32
C GLN A 91 -11.99 -23.39 19.80
N SER A 92 -12.72 -24.40 19.36
CA SER A 92 -13.02 -24.67 17.94
C SER A 92 -13.86 -23.60 17.27
N GLU A 93 -14.91 -23.05 17.92
CA GLU A 93 -15.71 -21.97 17.34
C GLU A 93 -14.96 -20.64 17.29
N MET A 94 -14.03 -20.40 18.23
CA MET A 94 -13.07 -19.30 18.06
C MET A 94 -12.17 -19.51 16.84
N VAL A 95 -11.77 -20.75 16.52
CA VAL A 95 -10.99 -21.06 15.32
C VAL A 95 -11.82 -20.90 14.04
N THR A 96 -13.11 -21.25 14.04
CA THR A 96 -14.00 -21.02 12.87
C THR A 96 -14.32 -19.54 12.67
N LEU A 97 -14.54 -18.77 13.73
CA LEU A 97 -14.64 -17.31 13.64
C LEU A 97 -13.32 -16.67 13.17
N LEU A 98 -12.17 -17.24 13.54
CA LEU A 98 -10.86 -16.77 13.08
C LEU A 98 -10.61 -17.04 11.58
N LYS A 99 -11.27 -18.02 10.95
CA LYS A 99 -11.15 -18.27 9.49
C LYS A 99 -11.68 -17.12 8.62
N ALA A 100 -12.55 -16.25 9.16
CA ALA A 100 -13.00 -15.03 8.48
C ALA A 100 -12.37 -13.74 9.04
N ASN A 101 -11.61 -13.82 10.13
CA ASN A 101 -11.03 -12.63 10.76
C ASN A 101 -9.66 -12.34 10.18
N LEU A 102 -9.61 -11.32 9.34
CA LEU A 102 -8.39 -10.65 8.97
C LEU A 102 -7.64 -10.19 10.24
N VAL A 103 -6.40 -10.66 10.42
CA VAL A 103 -5.57 -10.30 11.57
C VAL A 103 -4.42 -9.42 11.10
N TYR A 104 -4.19 -8.28 11.75
CA TYR A 104 -3.05 -7.43 11.41
C TYR A 104 -1.84 -7.70 12.28
N THR A 105 -0.66 -7.72 11.68
CA THR A 105 0.62 -7.89 12.39
C THR A 105 1.53 -6.71 12.10
N CYS A 106 2.19 -6.21 13.16
CA CYS A 106 3.15 -5.12 13.03
C CYS A 106 4.53 -5.65 12.62
N PRO A 107 5.08 -5.22 11.47
CA PRO A 107 6.36 -5.74 10.96
C PRO A 107 7.54 -5.42 11.89
N ARG A 108 7.47 -4.29 12.61
CA ARG A 108 8.56 -3.79 13.47
C ARG A 108 8.64 -4.43 14.85
N CYS A 109 7.49 -4.58 15.51
CA CYS A 109 7.44 -5.06 16.90
C CYS A 109 6.75 -6.41 17.07
N ARG A 110 6.27 -7.01 15.97
CA ARG A 110 5.55 -8.29 15.92
C ARG A 110 4.40 -8.35 16.93
N ARG A 111 3.68 -7.24 17.09
CA ARG A 111 2.41 -7.25 17.81
C ARG A 111 1.29 -7.57 16.85
N ILE A 112 0.27 -8.22 17.38
CA ILE A 112 -0.91 -8.61 16.62
C ILE A 112 -2.06 -7.72 17.06
N PHE A 113 -2.83 -7.22 16.10
CA PHE A 113 -4.05 -6.45 16.35
C PHE A 113 -5.23 -7.40 16.47
N LEU A 114 -5.74 -7.56 17.68
CA LEU A 114 -6.85 -8.45 18.00
C LEU A 114 -7.85 -7.74 18.91
N LYS A 115 -9.14 -7.82 18.59
CA LYS A 115 -10.23 -7.19 19.38
C LYS A 115 -9.92 -5.70 19.69
N ASN A 116 -9.51 -4.96 18.67
CA ASN A 116 -9.13 -3.55 18.72
C ASN A 116 -7.94 -3.19 19.62
N LYS A 117 -7.08 -4.17 19.97
CA LYS A 117 -5.91 -3.93 20.82
C LYS A 117 -4.68 -4.60 20.25
N TRP A 118 -3.55 -3.91 20.37
CA TRP A 118 -2.23 -4.46 20.05
C TRP A 118 -1.74 -5.36 21.19
N VAL A 119 -1.75 -6.67 20.96
CA VAL A 119 -1.29 -7.68 21.92
C VAL A 119 0.11 -8.16 21.52
N LYS A 120 0.96 -8.46 22.49
CA LYS A 120 2.27 -9.09 22.23
C LYS A 120 2.04 -10.50 21.71
N ASP A 121 2.69 -10.82 20.60
CA ASP A 121 2.62 -12.15 20.02
C ASP A 121 3.01 -13.21 21.05
N SER A 122 2.02 -14.01 21.40
CA SER A 122 2.11 -15.19 22.26
C SER A 122 1.37 -16.36 21.62
N ILE A 123 0.83 -16.17 20.41
CA ILE A 123 -0.06 -17.10 19.75
C ILE A 123 0.71 -17.67 18.56
N THR A 124 1.31 -18.84 18.77
CA THR A 124 2.02 -19.59 17.72
C THR A 124 1.11 -20.04 16.57
N ASP A 125 -0.20 -20.03 16.76
CA ASP A 125 -1.18 -20.57 15.79
C ASP A 125 -1.64 -19.56 14.71
N VAL A 126 -1.07 -18.35 14.71
CA VAL A 126 -1.43 -17.28 13.77
C VAL A 126 -1.15 -17.66 12.30
N TYR A 127 -0.30 -18.66 12.05
CA TYR A 127 -0.03 -19.18 10.69
C TYR A 127 -1.26 -19.76 9.98
N THR A 128 -2.34 -20.04 10.71
CA THR A 128 -3.59 -20.57 10.12
C THR A 128 -4.56 -19.47 9.66
N VAL A 129 -4.30 -18.22 10.01
CA VAL A 129 -5.18 -17.08 9.73
C VAL A 129 -4.56 -16.19 8.66
N ARG A 130 -5.39 -15.64 7.76
CA ARG A 130 -4.94 -14.64 6.78
C ARG A 130 -4.46 -13.40 7.53
N THR A 131 -3.15 -13.18 7.51
CA THR A 131 -2.52 -12.03 8.15
C THR A 131 -2.27 -10.92 7.15
N GLU A 132 -2.62 -9.71 7.54
CA GLU A 132 -2.23 -8.49 6.85
C GLU A 132 -1.26 -7.68 7.69
N LEU A 133 -0.61 -6.71 7.06
CA LEU A 133 0.45 -5.94 7.67
C LEU A 133 -0.06 -4.54 8.03
N ALA A 134 0.20 -4.12 9.26
CA ALA A 134 -0.17 -2.79 9.75
C ALA A 134 0.83 -2.30 10.81
N TYR A 135 1.25 -1.04 10.77
CA TYR A 135 2.06 -0.48 11.85
C TYR A 135 1.20 -0.21 13.10
N CYS A 136 1.72 -0.59 14.28
CA CYS A 136 1.05 -0.24 15.54
C CYS A 136 1.27 1.23 15.92
N ASP A 137 0.37 1.76 16.75
CA ASP A 137 0.37 3.17 17.19
C ASP A 137 1.69 3.56 17.87
N LYS A 138 2.39 2.59 18.47
CA LYS A 138 3.71 2.83 19.09
C LYS A 138 4.87 2.82 18.10
N CYS A 139 4.69 2.27 16.91
CA CYS A 139 5.69 2.24 15.85
C CYS A 139 5.45 3.32 14.80
N LEU A 140 4.18 3.69 14.58
CA LEU A 140 3.80 4.81 13.73
C LEU A 140 4.52 6.09 14.19
N GLY A 141 5.05 6.86 13.24
CA GLY A 141 5.72 8.15 13.51
C GLY A 141 7.13 8.09 14.13
N LYS A 142 7.70 6.92 14.41
CA LYS A 142 9.08 6.83 14.97
C LYS A 142 10.19 7.06 13.95
N THR A 143 9.90 6.83 12.69
CA THR A 143 10.78 6.98 11.53
C THR A 143 9.92 7.51 10.39
N ALA A 144 10.52 8.33 9.52
CA ALA A 144 9.83 8.93 8.37
C ALA A 144 9.27 7.87 7.40
N GLU A 145 9.81 6.65 7.43
CA GLU A 145 9.48 5.56 6.52
C GLU A 145 8.46 4.55 7.07
N ASN A 146 7.74 4.85 8.17
CA ASN A 146 6.76 3.90 8.72
C ASN A 146 5.43 3.94 7.95
N PHE A 147 5.45 3.58 6.67
CA PHE A 147 4.25 3.29 5.89
C PHE A 147 4.35 1.89 5.29
N ILE A 148 3.21 1.25 5.08
CA ILE A 148 3.14 -0.12 4.54
C ILE A 148 2.50 -0.11 3.15
N GLY A 149 1.61 0.84 2.89
CA GLY A 149 1.09 1.11 1.57
C GLY A 149 1.51 2.49 1.08
N SER A 150 1.77 2.60 -0.22
CA SER A 150 1.83 3.88 -0.89
C SER A 150 1.03 3.84 -2.19
N ILE A 151 0.27 4.90 -2.45
CA ILE A 151 -0.35 5.14 -3.75
C ILE A 151 0.39 6.29 -4.43
N GLU A 152 0.82 6.07 -5.67
CA GLU A 152 1.47 7.03 -6.55
C GLU A 152 0.49 7.37 -7.70
N ILE A 153 0.06 8.61 -7.76
CA ILE A 153 -0.94 9.07 -8.74
C ILE A 153 -0.25 9.96 -9.75
N TYR A 154 -0.28 9.51 -11.00
CA TYR A 154 0.37 10.13 -12.13
C TYR A 154 -0.69 10.77 -13.05
N ASP A 155 -0.82 12.10 -13.00
CA ASP A 155 -1.77 12.84 -13.83
C ASP A 155 -1.20 14.20 -14.26
N LYS A 156 -1.35 14.56 -15.55
CA LYS A 156 -0.96 15.87 -16.07
C LYS A 156 -1.81 17.01 -15.49
N LYS A 157 -3.05 16.71 -15.08
CA LYS A 157 -3.99 17.68 -14.48
C LYS A 157 -4.13 17.48 -12.97
N LEU A 158 -3.04 17.12 -12.31
CA LEU A 158 -3.05 16.80 -10.88
C LEU A 158 -3.50 17.99 -10.03
N SER A 159 -3.10 19.22 -10.38
CA SER A 159 -3.48 20.43 -9.65
C SER A 159 -5.00 20.63 -9.54
N GLU A 160 -5.75 20.30 -10.60
CA GLU A 160 -7.21 20.39 -10.63
C GLU A 160 -7.87 19.21 -9.90
N LYS A 161 -7.29 18.01 -10.00
CA LYS A 161 -7.87 16.77 -9.45
C LYS A 161 -7.40 16.40 -8.05
N LYS A 162 -6.42 17.09 -7.48
CA LYS A 162 -5.85 16.78 -6.17
C LYS A 162 -6.91 16.77 -5.07
N THR A 163 -7.72 17.83 -4.98
CA THR A 163 -8.77 17.94 -3.96
C THR A 163 -9.80 16.81 -4.04
N PRO A 164 -10.38 16.48 -5.21
CA PRO A 164 -11.32 15.37 -5.30
C PRO A 164 -10.66 14.00 -5.07
N LEU A 165 -9.41 13.78 -5.52
CA LEU A 165 -8.65 12.55 -5.19
C LEU A 165 -8.48 12.36 -3.69
N LEU A 166 -8.08 13.42 -2.98
CA LEU A 166 -7.94 13.39 -1.53
C LEU A 166 -9.28 13.19 -0.82
N SER A 167 -10.35 13.79 -1.32
CA SER A 167 -11.68 13.57 -0.78
C SER A 167 -12.14 12.12 -0.97
N LEU A 168 -11.83 11.49 -2.10
CA LEU A 168 -12.15 10.09 -2.32
C LEU A 168 -11.34 9.19 -1.38
N ALA A 169 -10.03 9.43 -1.25
CA ALA A 169 -9.18 8.66 -0.34
C ALA A 169 -9.68 8.71 1.12
N LYS A 170 -10.06 9.90 1.61
CA LYS A 170 -10.66 10.06 2.95
C LYS A 170 -12.03 9.39 3.09
N LYS A 171 -12.82 9.36 2.02
CA LYS A 171 -14.10 8.64 2.01
C LYS A 171 -13.89 7.13 2.13
N VAL A 172 -12.88 6.59 1.46
CA VAL A 172 -12.49 5.17 1.57
C VAL A 172 -11.96 4.86 2.97
N GLU A 173 -11.08 5.71 3.51
CA GLU A 173 -10.60 5.62 4.89
C GLU A 173 -11.76 5.54 5.88
N ALA A 174 -12.70 6.49 5.82
CA ALA A 174 -13.89 6.49 6.67
C ALA A 174 -14.86 5.34 6.40
N GLY A 175 -14.89 4.81 5.17
CA GLY A 175 -15.78 3.71 4.77
C GLY A 175 -15.31 2.33 5.23
N LEU A 176 -14.00 2.16 5.43
CA LEU A 176 -13.42 0.92 5.96
C LEU A 176 -13.48 0.84 7.48
N GLU A 177 -13.94 1.91 8.14
CA GLU A 177 -14.25 1.98 9.58
C GLU A 177 -15.48 1.13 9.94
N ASN A 178 -15.39 -0.20 9.79
CA ASN A 178 -16.39 -1.11 10.38
C ASN A 178 -16.23 -1.22 11.92
N ARG A 179 -15.13 -0.68 12.50
CA ARG A 179 -14.82 -0.54 13.94
C ARG A 179 -13.87 0.66 14.16
N GLU A 180 -13.47 0.94 15.42
CA GLU A 180 -12.51 2.00 15.82
C GLU A 180 -11.43 2.28 14.76
N PRO A 181 -11.10 3.56 14.50
CA PRO A 181 -10.27 3.97 13.37
C PRO A 181 -8.88 3.36 13.47
N PHE A 182 -8.68 2.27 12.73
CA PHE A 182 -7.43 1.53 12.68
C PHE A 182 -6.64 1.85 11.43
N GLU A 183 -7.32 1.88 10.29
CA GLU A 183 -6.70 2.19 9.00
C GLU A 183 -6.69 3.71 8.82
N THR A 184 -5.50 4.26 8.58
CA THR A 184 -5.30 5.69 8.47
C THR A 184 -4.34 6.05 7.36
N ILE A 185 -4.63 7.19 6.73
CA ILE A 185 -3.70 7.88 5.83
C ILE A 185 -2.68 8.60 6.71
N ILE A 186 -1.42 8.22 6.57
CA ILE A 186 -0.31 8.74 7.39
C ILE A 186 0.09 10.12 6.87
N GLU A 187 0.33 10.20 5.56
CA GLU A 187 0.89 11.38 4.94
C GLU A 187 0.42 11.48 3.49
N VAL A 188 0.24 12.71 3.04
CA VAL A 188 0.00 13.04 1.65
C VAL A 188 0.92 14.18 1.27
N PHE A 189 1.72 14.00 0.23
CA PHE A 189 2.49 15.07 -0.36
C PHE A 189 2.56 14.94 -1.88
N GLU A 190 2.95 16.03 -2.52
CA GLU A 190 3.08 16.13 -3.96
C GLU A 190 4.53 16.44 -4.31
N LYS A 191 5.11 15.68 -5.25
CA LYS A 191 6.48 15.87 -5.70
C LYS A 191 6.59 15.50 -7.18
N ASP A 192 7.28 16.33 -7.97
CA ASP A 192 7.53 16.08 -9.39
C ASP A 192 6.26 15.81 -10.23
N GLU A 193 5.14 16.48 -9.90
CA GLU A 193 3.80 16.28 -10.49
C GLU A 193 3.17 14.91 -10.19
N ILE A 194 3.62 14.25 -9.12
CA ILE A 194 3.09 12.99 -8.62
C ILE A 194 2.51 13.22 -7.24
N LEU A 195 1.27 12.78 -7.01
CA LEU A 195 0.66 12.77 -5.68
C LEU A 195 0.97 11.45 -5.01
N TYR A 196 1.58 11.52 -3.83
CA TYR A 196 1.89 10.38 -2.99
C TYR A 196 0.92 10.35 -1.81
N ILE A 197 0.31 9.18 -1.58
CA ILE A 197 -0.54 8.91 -0.42
C ILE A 197 0.05 7.72 0.32
N PHE A 198 0.45 7.91 1.57
CA PHE A 198 1.01 6.85 2.41
C PHE A 198 -0.02 6.36 3.41
N THR A 199 -0.13 5.04 3.55
CA THR A 199 -1.10 4.39 4.43
C THR A 199 -0.41 3.48 5.43
N ASN A 200 -1.05 3.30 6.59
CA ASN A 200 -0.55 2.42 7.64
C ASN A 200 -0.84 0.94 7.40
N THR A 201 -1.78 0.60 6.51
CA THR A 201 -2.12 -0.78 6.10
C THR A 201 -2.01 -0.97 4.58
N THR A 202 -1.73 -2.21 4.15
CA THR A 202 -1.77 -2.58 2.73
C THR A 202 -3.18 -2.53 2.16
N ARG A 203 -4.18 -2.96 2.94
CA ARG A 203 -5.58 -3.00 2.50
C ARG A 203 -6.13 -1.63 2.18
N LEU A 204 -5.91 -0.64 3.05
CA LEU A 204 -6.33 0.73 2.78
C LEU A 204 -5.72 1.25 1.47
N ALA A 205 -4.45 0.97 1.19
CA ALA A 205 -3.83 1.38 -0.06
C ALA A 205 -4.48 0.73 -1.29
N VAL A 206 -4.79 -0.57 -1.22
CA VAL A 206 -5.47 -1.30 -2.31
C VAL A 206 -6.88 -0.74 -2.54
N GLU A 207 -7.65 -0.52 -1.48
CA GLU A 207 -9.02 -0.02 -1.58
C GLU A 207 -9.07 1.42 -2.10
N ILE A 208 -8.14 2.29 -1.66
CA ILE A 208 -7.99 3.63 -2.25
C ILE A 208 -7.67 3.53 -3.74
N ALA A 209 -6.72 2.68 -4.13
CA ALA A 209 -6.33 2.52 -5.52
C ALA A 209 -7.48 1.99 -6.39
N LYS A 210 -8.25 1.00 -5.91
CA LYS A 210 -9.46 0.50 -6.58
C LYS A 210 -10.51 1.60 -6.73
N ALA A 211 -10.76 2.38 -5.68
CA ALA A 211 -11.73 3.46 -5.72
C ALA A 211 -11.34 4.53 -6.75
N ILE A 212 -10.05 4.91 -6.80
CA ILE A 212 -9.53 5.84 -7.80
C ILE A 212 -9.75 5.31 -9.21
N ARG A 213 -9.43 4.03 -9.45
CA ARG A 213 -9.65 3.38 -10.76
C ARG A 213 -11.13 3.35 -11.14
N LEU A 214 -12.02 3.14 -10.18
CA LEU A 214 -13.47 3.09 -10.42
C LEU A 214 -14.02 4.47 -10.83
N GLU A 215 -13.60 5.53 -10.12
CA GLU A 215 -14.13 6.89 -10.29
C GLU A 215 -13.57 7.60 -11.54
N TRP A 216 -12.27 7.45 -11.83
CA TRP A 216 -11.59 8.19 -12.90
C TRP A 216 -11.13 7.33 -14.07
N HIS A 217 -11.41 6.03 -14.05
CA HIS A 217 -10.88 5.06 -15.01
C HIS A 217 -9.34 5.14 -15.07
N GLY A 218 -8.71 4.62 -16.14
CA GLY A 218 -7.25 4.63 -16.28
C GLY A 218 -6.57 3.32 -15.91
N ALA A 219 -5.24 3.32 -15.98
CA ALA A 219 -4.42 2.13 -15.76
C ALA A 219 -3.94 2.10 -14.30
N MET A 220 -3.98 0.93 -13.69
CA MET A 220 -3.51 0.70 -12.32
C MET A 220 -2.54 -0.45 -12.30
N GLN A 221 -1.42 -0.27 -11.59
CA GLN A 221 -0.40 -1.29 -11.36
C GLN A 221 -0.19 -1.44 -9.85
N ILE A 222 -0.33 -2.66 -9.34
CA ILE A 222 -0.09 -2.96 -7.92
C ILE A 222 1.17 -3.82 -7.85
N GLU A 223 2.19 -3.34 -7.14
CA GLU A 223 3.46 -4.01 -6.90
C GLU A 223 3.54 -4.42 -5.42
N TRP A 224 3.73 -5.72 -5.16
CA TRP A 224 3.95 -6.26 -3.82
C TRP A 224 5.44 -6.52 -3.62
N PHE A 225 6.00 -5.97 -2.54
CA PHE A 225 7.40 -6.17 -2.17
C PHE A 225 7.46 -7.06 -0.93
N GLU A 226 7.51 -8.37 -1.13
CA GLU A 226 7.46 -9.38 -0.04
C GLU A 226 8.57 -9.15 1.01
N ARG A 227 9.80 -8.87 0.55
CA ARG A 227 10.95 -8.65 1.44
C ARG A 227 10.77 -7.47 2.39
N ASN A 228 10.16 -6.41 1.88
CA ASN A 228 9.98 -5.16 2.63
C ASN A 228 8.58 -5.05 3.25
N GLN A 229 7.73 -6.07 3.05
CA GLN A 229 6.37 -6.09 3.58
C GLN A 229 5.59 -4.82 3.21
N TYR A 230 5.75 -4.39 1.96
CA TYR A 230 5.31 -3.09 1.46
C TYR A 230 4.54 -3.23 0.14
N LEU A 231 3.47 -2.45 0.00
CA LEU A 231 2.64 -2.38 -1.20
C LEU A 231 2.76 -1.02 -1.87
N ARG A 232 2.97 -1.03 -3.18
CA ARG A 232 2.94 0.17 -4.01
C ARG A 232 1.86 0.05 -5.06
N ALA A 233 0.91 0.96 -5.06
CA ALA A 233 -0.08 1.13 -6.12
C ALA A 233 0.30 2.34 -6.98
N LYS A 234 0.37 2.17 -8.30
CA LYS A 234 0.60 3.24 -9.26
C LYS A 234 -0.66 3.39 -10.12
N TRP A 235 -1.17 4.61 -10.24
CA TRP A 235 -2.32 4.92 -11.08
C TRP A 235 -1.97 5.96 -12.13
N PHE A 236 -2.45 5.76 -13.36
CA PHE A 236 -2.18 6.60 -14.52
C PHE A 236 -3.49 7.03 -15.18
N SER A 237 -3.70 8.34 -15.34
CA SER A 237 -4.96 8.91 -15.84
C SER A 237 -5.28 8.61 -17.30
N GLU A 238 -4.28 8.39 -18.15
CA GLU A 238 -4.44 8.01 -19.57
C GLU A 238 -3.58 6.77 -19.86
N VAL A 239 -4.05 5.86 -20.71
CA VAL A 239 -3.27 4.68 -21.11
C VAL A 239 -2.00 5.08 -21.87
N GLN A 240 -2.06 6.16 -22.67
CA GLN A 240 -0.90 6.74 -23.36
C GLN A 240 0.09 7.42 -22.41
N ASN A 241 -0.31 7.72 -21.18
CA ASN A 241 0.62 8.25 -20.18
C ASN A 241 1.58 7.17 -19.64
N ARG A 242 1.36 5.88 -19.91
CA ARG A 242 2.31 4.84 -19.50
C ARG A 242 3.69 5.04 -20.14
N GLU A 243 3.79 5.44 -21.41
CA GLU A 243 5.07 5.71 -22.06
C GLU A 243 5.71 7.01 -21.57
N HIS A 244 4.92 8.08 -21.44
CA HIS A 244 5.37 9.34 -20.84
C HIS A 244 5.93 9.13 -19.43
N PHE A 245 5.24 8.37 -18.58
CA PHE A 245 5.71 8.07 -17.24
C PHE A 245 6.79 6.99 -17.23
N LYS A 246 6.84 6.02 -18.15
CA LYS A 246 7.99 5.13 -18.31
C LYS A 246 9.25 5.94 -18.60
N SER A 247 9.19 6.90 -19.52
CA SER A 247 10.30 7.79 -19.86
C SER A 247 10.72 8.62 -18.64
N ARG A 248 9.77 9.27 -17.95
CA ARG A 248 10.08 10.03 -16.72
C ARG A 248 10.60 9.17 -15.57
N ILE A 249 10.10 7.95 -15.41
CA ILE A 249 10.59 7.00 -14.40
C ILE A 249 11.99 6.52 -14.75
N ARG A 250 12.30 6.26 -16.02
CA ARG A 250 13.67 5.97 -16.48
C ARG A 250 14.59 7.14 -16.20
N ALA A 251 14.22 8.36 -16.61
CA ALA A 251 15.01 9.56 -16.34
C ALA A 251 15.23 9.80 -14.83
N ALA A 252 14.22 9.53 -13.99
CA ALA A 252 14.36 9.63 -12.53
C ALA A 252 15.22 8.50 -11.94
N LYS A 253 15.17 7.29 -12.51
CA LYS A 253 16.07 6.18 -12.13
C LYS A 253 17.50 6.46 -12.56
N GLU A 254 17.72 6.94 -13.77
CA GLU A 254 19.04 7.34 -14.28
C GLU A 254 19.65 8.43 -13.40
N LYS A 255 18.89 9.46 -13.00
CA LYS A 255 19.36 10.46 -12.02
C LYS A 255 19.73 9.85 -10.66
N ARG A 256 19.05 8.77 -10.24
CA ARG A 256 19.35 8.09 -8.97
C ARG A 256 20.55 7.14 -9.10
N ILE A 257 20.73 6.51 -10.26
CA ILE A 257 21.83 5.58 -10.56
C ILE A 257 23.12 6.34 -10.89
N GLY A 258 23.03 7.51 -11.54
CA GLY A 258 24.17 8.41 -11.76
C GLY A 258 24.74 9.04 -10.49
N LEU A 259 24.07 8.91 -9.34
CA LEU A 259 24.65 9.21 -8.01
C LEU A 259 25.34 8.01 -7.37
N PHE A 260 25.29 6.84 -8.02
CA PHE A 260 25.89 5.57 -7.59
C PHE A 260 26.72 4.95 -8.72
N SER A 261 27.27 5.76 -9.64
CA SER A 261 28.46 5.33 -10.37
C SER A 261 29.59 5.23 -9.35
N PHE A 262 29.76 4.03 -8.80
CA PHE A 262 31.04 3.66 -8.22
C PHE A 262 32.03 3.72 -9.39
N GLU A 263 32.76 4.81 -9.49
CA GLU A 263 34.08 4.79 -10.10
C GLU A 263 34.89 3.78 -9.25
N ASP A 264 34.90 2.53 -9.68
CA ASP A 264 35.83 1.52 -9.17
C ASP A 264 37.23 1.92 -9.68
N GLU A 265 37.92 2.77 -8.92
CA GLU A 265 39.39 2.93 -8.98
C GLU A 265 40.13 1.71 -8.41
#